data_AF-A0A3L7MRZ7-F1
#
_entry.id   AF-A0A3L7MRZ7-F1
#
_cell.length_a   1.000
_cell.length_b   1.000
_cell.length_c   1.000
_cell.angle_alpha   90.00
_cell.angle_beta   90.00
_cell.angle_gamma   90.00
#
_symmetry.space_group_name_H-M   'P 1'
#
loop_
_entity.id
_entity.type
_entity.pdbx_description
1 polymer ?
#
loop_
_entity_poly.entity_id
_entity_poly.type
_entity_poly.pdbx_seq_one_letter_code
_entity_poly.pdbx_strand_id
1 'polypeptide(L)' 'MRNLLALAAFCVITFATVGYFQGWYMVKADITSDGKRNINIDFNTKKITSDIGKGTEFVQEKIKTIEENEKKNVKAPE' A
#
# COMPACT_ATOMS: atom_id res chain seq x y z
N MET A 1 9.25 -9.46 -23.89
CA MET A 1 8.91 -8.58 -22.74
C MET A 1 8.67 -9.37 -21.44
N ARG A 2 9.46 -10.43 -21.17
CA ARG A 2 9.23 -11.31 -20.00
C ARG A 2 9.45 -10.59 -18.66
N ASN A 3 10.34 -9.60 -18.65
CA ASN A 3 10.70 -8.85 -17.44
C ASN A 3 9.60 -7.87 -17.01
N LEU A 4 8.87 -7.29 -17.96
CA LEU A 4 7.81 -6.33 -17.67
C LEU A 4 6.57 -7.04 -17.08
N LEU A 5 6.27 -8.24 -17.58
CA LEU A 5 5.26 -9.12 -16.99
C LEU A 5 5.66 -9.59 -15.58
N ALA A 6 6.93 -9.91 -15.36
CA ALA A 6 7.44 -10.27 -14.05
C ALA A 6 7.33 -9.10 -13.04
N LEU A 7 7.63 -7.88 -13.47
CA LEU A 7 7.45 -6.67 -12.65
C LEU A 7 5.98 -6.45 -12.32
N ALA A 8 5.08 -6.56 -13.31
CA ALA A 8 3.64 -6.43 -13.08
C ALA A 8 3.13 -7.47 -12.08
N ALA A 9 3.52 -8.73 -12.23
CA ALA A 9 3.17 -9.79 -11.29
C ALA A 9 3.70 -9.49 -9.87
N PHE A 10 4.95 -9.02 -9.77
CA PHE A 10 5.54 -8.61 -8.49
C PHE A 10 4.75 -7.45 -7.84
N CYS A 11 4.36 -6.43 -8.61
CA CYS A 11 3.55 -5.32 -8.11
C CYS A 11 2.19 -5.80 -7.60
N VAL A 12 1.52 -6.69 -8.33
CA VAL A 12 0.21 -7.25 -7.92
C VAL A 12 0.36 -8.07 -6.64
N ILE A 13 1.38 -8.93 -6.54
CA ILE A 13 1.63 -9.73 -5.33
C ILE A 13 1.94 -8.83 -4.14
N THR A 14 2.78 -7.81 -4.32
CA THR A 14 3.14 -6.86 -3.25
C THR A 14 1.92 -6.08 -2.78
N PHE A 15 1.08 -5.61 -3.69
CA PHE A 15 -0.18 -4.96 -3.34
C PHE A 15 -1.10 -5.92 -2.58
N ALA A 16 -1.20 -7.17 -3.04
CA ALA A 16 -2.02 -8.23 -2.46
C ALA A 16 -1.52 -8.73 -1.09
N THR A 17 -0.24 -8.59 -0.76
CA THR A 17 0.29 -8.92 0.57
C THR A 17 0.17 -7.74 1.52
N VAL A 18 0.57 -6.55 1.08
CA VAL A 18 0.51 -5.32 1.89
C VAL A 18 -0.93 -4.97 2.25
N GLY A 19 -1.84 -5.00 1.28
CA GLY A 19 -3.25 -4.71 1.56
C GLY A 19 -3.89 -5.72 2.51
N TYR A 20 -3.42 -6.97 2.55
CA TYR A 20 -3.96 -7.99 3.45
C TYR A 20 -3.54 -7.67 4.87
N PHE A 21 -2.24 -7.45 5.04
CA PHE A 21 -1.66 -7.07 6.33
C PHE A 21 -2.26 -5.76 6.84
N GLN A 22 -2.52 -4.84 5.92
CA GLN A 22 -3.09 -3.53 6.22
C GLN A 22 -4.63 -3.57 6.29
N GLY A 23 -5.29 -4.72 6.17
CA GLY A 23 -6.73 -4.88 6.36
C GLY A 23 -7.59 -4.18 5.30
N TRP A 24 -7.08 -4.04 4.08
CA TRP A 24 -7.81 -3.50 2.92
C TRP A 24 -8.88 -4.45 2.41
N TYR A 25 -8.69 -5.75 2.61
CA TYR A 25 -9.64 -6.80 2.22
C TYR A 25 -9.73 -7.85 3.30
N MET A 26 -10.96 -8.32 3.54
CA MET A 26 -11.26 -9.36 4.50
C MET A 26 -12.10 -10.42 3.80
N VAL A 27 -11.59 -11.66 3.76
CA VAL A 27 -12.32 -12.80 3.20
C VAL A 27 -12.97 -13.55 4.35
N LYS A 28 -14.30 -13.57 4.37
CA LYS A 28 -15.10 -14.37 5.32
C LYS A 28 -15.75 -15.51 4.56
N ALA A 29 -15.40 -16.73 4.95
CA ALA A 29 -16.02 -17.92 4.42
C ALA A 29 -16.93 -18.50 5.49
N ASP A 30 -18.24 -18.30 5.31
CA ASP A 30 -19.25 -18.82 6.23
C ASP A 30 -19.85 -20.10 5.63
N ILE A 31 -19.93 -21.15 6.43
CA ILE A 31 -20.67 -22.37 6.09
C ILE A 31 -22.11 -22.13 6.52
N THR A 32 -23.01 -21.98 5.55
CA THR A 32 -24.43 -21.83 5.84
C THR A 32 -25.00 -23.17 6.30
N SER A 33 -26.00 -23.12 7.18
CA SER A 33 -26.71 -24.28 7.75
C SER A 33 -27.19 -25.29 6.70
N ASP A 34 -27.43 -24.81 5.48
CA ASP A 34 -27.94 -25.56 4.33
C ASP A 34 -26.84 -26.32 3.56
N GLY A 35 -25.61 -26.36 4.09
CA GLY A 35 -24.45 -26.98 3.44
C GLY A 35 -23.84 -26.17 2.28
N LYS A 36 -24.34 -24.95 2.05
CA LYS A 36 -23.81 -24.01 1.05
C LYS A 36 -22.62 -23.24 1.62
N ARG A 37 -21.66 -22.88 0.77
CA ARG A 37 -20.53 -22.03 1.13
C ARG A 37 -20.81 -20.60 0.71
N ASN A 38 -20.87 -19.68 1.66
CA ASN A 38 -20.94 -18.25 1.39
C ASN A 38 -19.52 -17.67 1.50
N ILE A 39 -19.08 -16.98 0.45
CA ILE A 39 -17.78 -16.28 0.43
C ILE A 39 -18.10 -14.79 0.35
N ASN A 40 -17.88 -14.09 1.45
CA ASN A 40 -17.99 -12.64 1.51
C ASN A 40 -16.59 -12.02 1.45
N ILE A 41 -16.40 -11.08 0.52
CA ILE A 41 -15.16 -10.35 0.35
C ILE A 41 -15.46 -8.89 0.66
N ASP A 42 -15.07 -8.47 1.86
CA ASP A 42 -15.24 -7.10 2.33
C ASP A 42 -14.04 -6.26 1.87
N PHE A 43 -14.27 -5.22 1.08
CA PHE A 43 -13.25 -4.25 0.69
C PHE A 43 -13.38 -2.97 1.52
N ASN A 44 -12.34 -2.64 2.29
CA ASN A 44 -12.31 -1.44 3.10
C ASN A 44 -11.73 -0.26 2.32
N THR A 45 -12.53 0.30 1.40
CA THR A 45 -12.11 1.43 0.54
C THR A 45 -11.66 2.64 1.35
N LYS A 46 -12.30 2.91 2.50
CA LYS A 46 -11.91 4.02 3.38
C LYS A 46 -10.48 3.86 3.89
N LYS A 47 -10.11 2.64 4.30
CA LYS A 47 -8.78 2.34 4.80
C LYS A 47 -7.73 2.40 3.68
N ILE A 48 -8.05 1.89 2.50
CA ILE A 48 -7.20 1.99 1.30
C ILE A 48 -6.87 3.47 1.02
N THR A 49 -7.88 4.33 0.92
CA THR A 49 -7.67 5.76 0.64
C THR A 49 -6.87 6.44 1.75
N SER A 50 -7.15 6.13 3.02
CA SER A 50 -6.41 6.71 4.14
C SER A 50 -4.94 6.30 4.15
N ASP A 51 -4.63 5.03 3.88
CA ASP A 51 -3.26 4.53 3.90
C ASP A 51 -2.45 5.06 2.71
N ILE A 52 -3.09 5.19 1.53
CA ILE A 52 -2.49 5.87 0.38
C ILE A 52 -2.19 7.32 0.71
N GLY A 53 -3.15 8.05 1.31
CA GLY A 53 -2.95 9.44 1.73
C GLY A 53 -1.75 9.60 2.67
N LYS A 54 -1.71 8.83 3.76
CA LYS A 54 -0.58 8.81 4.70
C LYS A 54 0.75 8.48 4.02
N GLY A 55 0.74 7.53 3.10
CA GLY A 55 1.92 7.18 2.31
C GLY A 55 2.43 8.36 1.47
N THR A 56 1.53 9.08 0.80
CA THR A 56 1.91 10.26 0.01
C THR A 56 2.44 11.41 0.86
N GLU A 57 1.82 11.67 2.02
CA GLU A 57 2.25 12.71 2.96
C GLU A 57 3.66 12.42 3.50
N PHE A 58 3.91 11.19 3.93
CA PHE A 58 5.22 10.77 4.43
C PHE A 58 6.34 10.91 3.39
N VAL A 59 6.05 10.55 2.14
CA VAL A 59 7.02 10.71 1.04
C VAL A 59 7.30 12.20 0.78
N GLN A 60 6.27 13.03 0.73
CA GLN A 60 6.43 14.47 0.54
C GLN A 60 7.23 15.12 1.69
N GLU A 61 6.96 14.74 2.93
CA GLU A 61 7.68 15.23 4.10
C GLU A 61 9.17 14.87 4.04
N LYS A 62 9.49 13.62 3.68
CA LYS A 62 10.88 13.19 3.53
C LYS A 62 11.60 13.90 2.40
N ILE A 63 10.95 14.08 1.24
CA ILE A 63 11.55 14.82 0.11
C ILE A 63 11.87 16.26 0.53
N LYS A 64 10.93 16.96 1.18
CA LYS A 64 11.15 18.31 1.70
C LYS A 64 12.31 18.37 2.69
N THR A 65 12.36 17.41 3.62
CA THR A 65 13.44 17.31 4.61
C THR A 65 14.81 17.11 3.94
N ILE A 66 14.89 16.28 2.90
CA ILE A 66 16.11 16.05 2.13
C ILE A 66 16.52 17.34 1.40
N GLU A 67 15.59 18.01 0.71
CA GLU A 67 15.86 19.28 0.03
C GLU A 67 16.31 20.39 0.99
N GLU A 68 15.71 20.48 2.18
CA GLU A 68 16.10 21.43 3.20
C GLU A 68 17.50 21.14 3.78
N ASN A 69 17.82 19.86 3.99
CA ASN A 69 19.14 19.44 4.46
C ASN A 69 20.23 19.69 3.41
N GLU A 70 19.95 19.46 2.12
CA GLU A 70 20.88 19.81 1.04
C GLU A 70 21.12 21.33 0.99
N LYS A 71 20.07 22.15 1.07
CA LYS A 71 20.21 23.62 1.07
C LYS A 71 21.00 24.15 2.27
N LYS A 72 20.91 23.49 3.44
CA LYS A 72 21.69 23.82 4.63
C LYS A 72 23.15 23.40 4.50
N ASN A 73 23.42 22.23 3.90
CA ASN A 73 24.78 21.73 3.68
C ASN A 73 25.56 22.60 2.66
N VAL A 74 24.92 23.03 1.57
CA VAL A 74 25.53 23.93 0.57
C VAL A 74 25.81 25.34 1.10
N LYS A 75 25.15 25.77 2.18
CA LYS A 75 25.33 27.10 2.81
C LYS A 75 26.28 27.12 4.00
N ALA A 76 26.81 25.98 4.44
CA ALA A 76 27.82 25.95 5.50
C ALA A 76 29.18 26.39 4.90
N PRO A 77 29.77 27.52 5.34
CA PRO A 77 31.13 27.86 4.95
C PRO A 77 32.12 26.85 5.57
N GLU A 78 33.11 26.41 4.78
CA GLU A 78 34.33 25.77 5.29
C GLU A 78 35.07 26.67 6.29
#